data_AF-A0A5C7PFZ3-F1
#
_entry.id   AF-A0A5C7PFZ3-F1
#
_cell.length_a   1.000
_cell.length_b   1.000
_cell.length_c   1.000
_cell.angle_alpha   90.00
_cell.angle_beta   90.00
_cell.angle_gamma   90.00
#
_symmetry.space_group_name_H-M   'P 1'
#
loop_
_entity.id
_entity.type
_entity.pdbx_description
1 polymer ?
#
loop_
_entity_poly.entity_id
_entity_poly.type
_entity_poly.pdbx_seq_one_letter_code
_entity_poly.pdbx_strand_id
1 'polypeptide(L)'
;MVLGCTSGAGKSWLTTALCRWYARQGLVVKPFKGQNMSNHARVVHLPDGTRGEIGSAQYFQALAARATPDPRMNPVLLKPEADTRSQVVLMGQ
;
A
#
# COMPACT_ATOMS: atom_id res chain seq x y z
N MET A 1 8.39 -8.41 -8.85
CA MET A 1 7.36 -8.94 -7.91
C MET A 1 8.08 -9.47 -6.68
N VAL A 2 7.54 -9.27 -5.47
CA VAL A 2 8.14 -9.76 -4.20
C VAL A 2 7.20 -10.81 -3.61
N LEU A 3 7.71 -12.03 -3.45
CA LEU A 3 6.95 -13.21 -3.00
C LEU A 3 7.50 -13.71 -1.65
N GLY A 4 6.72 -14.55 -0.96
CA GLY A 4 7.15 -15.19 0.28
C GLY A 4 6.17 -16.26 0.74
N CYS A 5 6.68 -17.28 1.44
CA CYS A 5 5.93 -18.49 1.79
C CYS A 5 4.94 -18.31 2.96
N THR A 6 5.05 -17.22 3.72
CA THR A 6 4.16 -16.91 4.84
C THR A 6 3.76 -15.43 4.80
N SER A 7 2.68 -15.08 5.49
CA SER A 7 2.22 -13.68 5.61
C SER A 7 3.29 -12.78 6.24
N GLY A 8 3.98 -13.28 7.27
CA GLY A 8 5.03 -12.60 8.04
C GLY A 8 6.44 -12.62 7.46
N ALA A 9 6.66 -13.17 6.26
CA ALA A 9 8.00 -13.34 5.66
C ALA A 9 8.77 -12.03 5.32
N GLY A 10 8.35 -10.86 5.80
CA GLY A 10 9.06 -9.59 5.57
C GLY A 10 8.84 -8.94 4.20
N LYS A 11 7.97 -9.49 3.34
CA LYS A 11 7.68 -9.00 1.98
C LYS A 11 7.44 -7.48 1.92
N SER A 12 6.62 -6.94 2.82
CA SER A 12 6.28 -5.51 2.82
C SER A 12 7.51 -4.63 3.08
N TRP A 13 8.38 -5.02 4.02
CA TRP A 13 9.61 -4.30 4.34
C TRP A 13 10.66 -4.42 3.24
N LEU A 14 10.81 -5.61 2.65
CA LEU A 14 11.69 -5.81 1.50
C LEU A 14 11.25 -4.94 0.31
N THR A 15 9.95 -4.89 0.01
CA THR A 15 9.42 -3.99 -1.03
C THR A 15 9.70 -2.52 -0.69
N THR A 16 9.53 -2.09 0.56
CA THR A 16 9.89 -0.72 0.99
C THR A 16 11.37 -0.41 0.74
N ALA A 17 12.27 -1.34 1.09
CA ALA A 17 13.71 -1.18 0.89
C ALA A 17 14.05 -1.10 -0.61
N LEU A 18 13.46 -1.96 -1.45
CA LEU A 18 13.61 -1.92 -2.90
C LEU A 18 13.10 -0.59 -3.49
N CYS A 19 11.92 -0.11 -3.08
CA CYS A 19 11.40 1.19 -3.48
C CYS A 19 12.39 2.32 -3.17
N ARG A 20 12.96 2.35 -1.96
CA ARG A 20 13.97 3.35 -1.59
C ARG A 20 15.26 3.19 -2.40
N TRP A 21 15.71 1.97 -2.64
CA TRP A 21 16.93 1.70 -3.40
C TRP A 21 16.79 2.17 -4.84
N TYR A 22 15.74 1.77 -5.55
CA TYR A 22 15.47 2.21 -6.93
C TYR A 22 15.32 3.73 -7.04
N ALA A 23 14.60 4.36 -6.10
CA ALA A 23 14.46 5.81 -6.08
C ALA A 23 15.80 6.55 -5.88
N ARG A 24 16.74 5.96 -5.12
CA ARG A 24 18.11 6.50 -4.97
C ARG A 24 18.96 6.38 -6.23
N GLN A 25 18.65 5.42 -7.11
CA GLN A 25 19.28 5.28 -8.42
C GLN A 25 18.67 6.22 -9.47
N GLY A 26 17.72 7.10 -9.10
CA GLY A 26 17.04 8.01 -10.03
C GLY A 26 15.92 7.36 -10.84
N LEU A 27 15.54 6.11 -10.55
CA LEU A 27 14.44 5.45 -11.24
C LEU A 27 13.08 5.91 -10.71
N VAL A 28 12.11 6.03 -11.61
CA VAL A 28 10.70 6.22 -11.25
C VAL A 28 10.10 4.88 -10.87
N VAL A 29 9.88 4.68 -9.57
CA VAL A 29 9.30 3.46 -9.00
C VAL A 29 8.00 3.80 -8.29
N LYS A 30 6.99 2.92 -8.39
CA LYS A 30 5.73 3.02 -7.64
C LYS A 30 5.36 1.64 -7.12
N PRO A 31 5.02 1.49 -5.83
CA PRO A 31 4.55 0.21 -5.31
C PRO A 31 3.15 -0.11 -5.83
N PHE A 32 2.85 -1.39 -5.95
CA PHE A 32 1.51 -1.85 -6.29
C PHE A 32 1.21 -3.17 -5.58
N LYS A 33 0.05 -3.24 -4.92
CA LYS A 33 -0.53 -4.46 -4.39
C LYS A 33 -2.04 -4.40 -4.64
N GLY A 34 -2.50 -5.12 -5.66
CA GLY A 34 -3.88 -5.06 -6.15
C GLY A 34 -4.93 -5.24 -5.05
N GLN A 35 -4.69 -6.17 -4.12
CA GLN A 35 -5.51 -6.35 -2.92
C GLN A 35 -4.63 -6.45 -1.68
N ASN A 36 -5.02 -5.76 -0.62
CA ASN A 36 -4.41 -5.89 0.71
C ASN A 36 -5.49 -6.16 1.76
N MET A 37 -5.15 -6.94 2.79
CA MET A 37 -6.02 -7.20 3.93
C MET A 37 -5.30 -6.76 5.21
N SER A 38 -5.80 -5.71 5.86
CA SER A 38 -5.15 -5.08 7.02
C SER A 38 -6.07 -4.07 7.68
N ASN A 39 -6.15 -4.09 9.00
CA ASN A 39 -6.79 -3.02 9.79
C ASN A 39 -5.86 -1.81 10.01
N HIS A 40 -4.60 -1.91 9.59
CA HIS A 40 -3.66 -0.78 9.60
C HIS A 40 -3.69 -0.04 8.27
N ALA A 41 -4.17 1.19 8.33
CA ALA A 41 -4.27 2.07 7.18
C ALA A 41 -3.80 3.50 7.48
N ARG A 42 -3.73 4.32 6.43
CA ARG A 42 -3.36 5.73 6.47
C ARG A 42 -4.29 6.53 5.58
N VAL A 43 -4.59 7.75 6.03
CA VAL A 43 -5.31 8.74 5.22
C VAL A 43 -4.36 9.33 4.20
N VAL A 44 -4.83 9.48 2.98
CA VAL A 44 -4.13 10.14 1.87
C VAL A 44 -5.01 11.24 1.27
N HIS A 45 -4.38 12.28 0.75
CA HIS A 45 -5.07 13.35 0.03
C HIS A 45 -5.18 12.98 -1.45
N LEU A 46 -6.38 13.08 -2.00
CA LEU A 46 -6.67 12.79 -3.39
C LEU A 46 -6.58 14.06 -4.26
N PRO A 47 -6.35 13.94 -5.59
CA PRO A 47 -6.20 15.08 -6.48
C PRO A 47 -7.43 16.00 -6.55
N ASP A 48 -8.62 15.48 -6.24
CA ASP A 48 -9.88 16.23 -6.19
C ASP A 48 -10.09 16.98 -4.85
N GLY A 49 -9.09 16.96 -3.96
CA GLY A 49 -9.15 17.59 -2.64
C GLY A 49 -9.81 16.74 -1.56
N THR A 50 -10.35 15.57 -1.90
CA THR A 50 -10.94 14.65 -0.93
C THR A 50 -9.87 13.82 -0.21
N ARG A 51 -10.28 13.03 0.77
CA ARG A 51 -9.42 12.11 1.52
C ARG A 51 -9.78 10.68 1.15
N GLY A 52 -8.76 9.85 0.97
CA GLY A 52 -8.92 8.41 0.81
C GLY A 52 -8.13 7.63 1.84
N GLU A 53 -8.32 6.32 1.85
CA GLU A 53 -7.61 5.40 2.73
C GLU A 53 -6.77 4.40 1.94
N ILE A 54 -5.54 4.12 2.41
CA ILE A 54 -4.70 3.03 1.86
C ILE A 54 -4.06 2.23 2.99
N GLY A 55 -3.69 0.97 2.72
CA GLY A 55 -2.95 0.16 3.67
C GLY A 55 -1.60 0.78 4.07
N SER A 56 -1.24 0.71 5.36
CA SER A 56 0.00 1.29 5.88
C SER A 56 1.26 0.81 5.15
N ALA A 57 1.28 -0.45 4.70
CA ALA A 57 2.40 -0.99 3.93
C ALA A 57 2.61 -0.22 2.62
N GLN A 58 1.54 0.01 1.84
CA GLN A 58 1.63 0.74 0.58
C GLN A 58 1.92 2.22 0.80
N TYR A 59 1.38 2.81 1.87
CA TYR A 59 1.74 4.17 2.28
C TYR A 59 3.25 4.33 2.48
N PHE A 60 3.88 3.48 3.30
CA PHE A 60 5.32 3.57 3.54
C PHE A 60 6.17 3.23 2.31
N GLN A 61 5.70 2.29 1.49
CA GLN A 61 6.36 1.98 0.21
C GLN A 61 6.33 3.17 -0.76
N ALA A 62 5.23 3.92 -0.81
CA ALA A 62 5.11 5.12 -1.64
C ALA A 62 6.10 6.20 -1.17
N LEU A 63 6.17 6.44 0.15
CA LEU A 63 7.14 7.37 0.74
C LEU A 63 8.59 6.93 0.46
N ALA A 64 8.87 5.63 0.55
CA ALA A 64 10.18 5.07 0.22
C ALA A 64 10.53 5.30 -1.26
N ALA A 65 9.55 5.14 -2.16
CA ALA A 65 9.65 5.40 -3.58
C ALA A 65 9.76 6.89 -3.95
N ARG A 66 9.63 7.83 -2.99
CA ARG A 66 9.43 9.27 -3.25
C ARG A 66 8.21 9.56 -4.14
N ALA A 67 7.20 8.70 -4.07
CA ALA A 67 5.93 8.89 -4.75
C ALA A 67 4.88 9.43 -3.77
N THR A 68 3.97 10.26 -4.26
CA THR A 68 2.76 10.62 -3.49
C THR A 68 1.95 9.36 -3.22
N PRO A 69 1.61 9.04 -1.96
CA PRO A 69 0.72 7.94 -1.64
C PRO A 69 -0.63 8.07 -2.36
N ASP A 70 -1.09 6.99 -3.01
CA ASP A 70 -2.25 7.02 -3.91
C ASP A 70 -3.03 5.70 -3.81
N PRO A 71 -4.38 5.72 -3.77
CA PRO A 71 -5.19 4.51 -3.71
C PRO A 71 -4.98 3.52 -4.86
N ARG A 72 -4.52 3.96 -6.03
CA ARG A 72 -4.18 3.07 -7.14
C ARG A 72 -3.04 2.10 -6.80
N MET A 73 -2.23 2.41 -5.79
CA MET A 73 -1.18 1.51 -5.29
C MET A 73 -1.75 0.35 -4.45
N ASN A 74 -2.97 0.51 -3.91
CA ASN A 74 -3.74 -0.48 -3.17
C ASN A 74 -5.25 -0.31 -3.46
N PRO A 75 -5.73 -0.66 -4.67
CA PRO A 75 -7.08 -0.30 -5.09
C PRO A 75 -8.18 -1.03 -4.32
N VAL A 76 -7.88 -2.21 -3.75
CA VAL A 76 -8.79 -2.93 -2.84
C VAL A 76 -8.10 -3.14 -1.49
N LEU A 77 -8.62 -2.49 -0.45
CA LEU A 77 -8.21 -2.71 0.94
C LEU A 77 -9.37 -3.38 1.69
N LEU A 78 -9.14 -4.59 2.16
CA LEU A 78 -10.05 -5.30 3.05
C LEU A 78 -9.65 -5.05 4.50
N LYS A 79 -10.61 -4.67 5.33
CA LYS A 79 -10.44 -4.48 6.78
C LYS A 79 -11.29 -5.52 7.51
N PRO A 80 -10.67 -6.60 8.03
CA PRO A 80 -11.40 -7.65 8.73
C PRO A 80 -12.13 -7.10 9.95
N GLU A 81 -13.43 -7.37 10.03
CA GLU A 81 -14.28 -7.02 11.17
C GLU A 81 -14.72 -8.26 11.97
N ALA A 82 -14.89 -9.39 11.28
CA ALA A 82 -15.21 -10.70 11.85
C ALA A 82 -14.76 -11.82 10.90
N ASP A 83 -14.85 -13.08 11.34
CA ASP A 83 -14.36 -14.24 10.57
C ASP A 83 -14.95 -14.34 9.16
N THR A 84 -16.21 -13.93 8.97
CA THR A 84 -16.91 -13.97 7.68
C THR A 84 -17.28 -12.58 7.16
N ARG A 85 -16.70 -11.50 7.72
CA ARG A 85 -17.04 -10.12 7.35
C ARG A 85 -15.82 -9.21 7.30
N SER A 86 -15.73 -8.41 6.24
CA SER A 86 -14.72 -7.37 6.09
C SER A 86 -15.36 -6.13 5.49
N GLN A 87 -14.95 -4.95 5.95
CA GLN A 87 -15.18 -3.71 5.23
C GLN A 87 -14.31 -3.73 3.96
N VAL A 88 -14.90 -3.31 2.84
CA VAL A 88 -14.19 -3.11 1.58
C VAL A 88 -13.99 -1.62 1.39
N VAL A 89 -12.72 -1.21 1.30
CA VAL A 89 -12.34 0.14 0.86
C VAL A 89 -11.88 0.03 -0.59
N LEU A 90 -12.67 0.57 -1.51
CA LEU A 90 -12.43 0.52 -2.95
C LEU A 90 -11.92 1.89 -3.40
N MET A 91 -10.73 1.93 -3.99
CA MET A 91 -10.11 3.17 -4.46
C MET A 91 -10.01 4.25 -3.38
N GLY A 92 -9.88 3.82 -2.13
CA GLY A 92 -9.75 4.68 -0.96
C GLY A 92 -11.07 5.14 -0.34
N GLN A 93 -12.21 4.60 -0.77
CA GLN A 93 -13.56 4.92 -0.28
C GLN A 93 -14.27 3.70 0.30
#